data_AF-A0A954UA58-F1
#
_entry.id   AF-A0A954UA58-F1
#
_cell.length_a   1.000
_cell.length_b   1.000
_cell.length_c   1.000
_cell.angle_alpha   90.00
_cell.angle_beta   90.00
_cell.angle_gamma   90.00
#
_symmetry.space_group_name_H-M   'P 1'
#
loop_
_entity.id
_entity.type
_entity.pdbx_description
1 polymer ?
#
loop_
_entity_poly.entity_id
_entity_poly.type
_entity_poly.pdbx_seq_one_letter_code
_entity_poly.pdbx_strand_id
1 'polypeptide(L)'
;MWPIVAMVVIVASSAVYAQQTRSENAASQGVRGEWEPSAGARAAAEVIDAAGLRAHIRFLADDLLEGRGPGSRGDQLAQLYISCQLEALGIEPAAKTDAGEPTWFQSVPLRGLTTQAPAMIDFRRSKPEQKQANVASDKSNSADTLSLRLLDDMMAISGKAEPTISIENAELVFVGYGIQAPEYDWNDFKQTDMRGKVLVVLNNDPADDPNLFAGKRRLYYGRWDYKYQMAAKLGASGALIIHTTESAGYPYQVVRTSWSGEEFELASTQGPRTKLKGWLTEEAAQKLINFSGHNLQQLIDQAQSREFKPVPLGVE
;
A
#
# COMPACT_ATOMS: atom_id res chain seq x y z
N MET A 1 -46.15 10.06 41.45
CA MET A 1 -44.94 10.66 42.06
C MET A 1 -43.83 9.61 42.05
N TRP A 2 -42.97 9.65 41.02
CA TRP A 2 -41.74 8.87 40.96
C TRP A 2 -40.58 9.81 41.32
N PRO A 3 -39.58 9.36 42.10
CA PRO A 3 -38.48 10.24 42.48
C PRO A 3 -37.54 10.45 41.29
N ILE A 4 -37.30 11.73 41.00
CA ILE A 4 -36.30 12.23 40.07
C ILE A 4 -34.93 11.87 40.65
N VAL A 5 -34.20 10.98 39.98
CA VAL A 5 -32.77 10.75 40.25
C VAL A 5 -31.99 11.80 39.45
N ALA A 6 -31.43 12.77 40.17
CA ALA A 6 -30.54 13.77 39.61
C ALA A 6 -29.24 13.11 39.16
N MET A 7 -28.98 13.13 37.85
CA MET A 7 -27.71 12.68 37.26
C MET A 7 -26.73 13.85 37.31
N VAL A 8 -25.75 13.76 38.20
CA VAL A 8 -24.64 14.72 38.30
C VAL A 8 -23.70 14.46 37.12
N VAL A 9 -23.67 15.39 36.16
CA VAL A 9 -22.68 15.43 35.10
C VAL A 9 -21.40 16.07 35.66
N ILE A 10 -20.40 15.24 35.95
CA ILE A 10 -19.04 15.72 36.24
C ILE A 10 -18.38 16.01 34.90
N VAL A 11 -18.29 17.29 34.55
CA VAL A 11 -17.45 17.77 33.44
C VAL A 11 -16.01 17.78 33.93
N ALA A 12 -15.26 16.73 33.61
CA ALA A 12 -13.81 16.72 33.80
C ALA A 12 -13.17 17.60 32.70
N SER A 13 -12.84 18.84 33.05
CA SER A 13 -12.01 19.73 32.25
C SER A 13 -10.53 19.39 32.49
N SER A 14 -10.00 18.42 31.74
CA SER A 14 -8.55 18.23 31.62
C SER A 14 -8.04 19.14 30.51
N ALA A 15 -7.68 20.36 30.89
CA ALA A 15 -6.83 21.22 30.08
C ALA A 15 -5.47 20.54 29.90
N VAL A 16 -5.25 19.91 28.75
CA VAL A 16 -3.90 19.50 28.34
C VAL A 16 -3.19 20.74 27.83
N TYR A 17 -2.29 21.26 28.66
CA TYR A 17 -1.32 22.28 28.30
C TYR A 17 -0.44 21.70 27.17
N ALA A 18 -0.71 22.10 25.93
CA ALA A 18 0.22 21.86 24.84
C ALA A 18 1.45 22.74 25.09
N GLN A 19 2.51 22.15 25.64
CA GLN A 19 3.83 22.78 25.66
C GLN A 19 4.30 22.96 24.23
N GLN A 20 4.13 24.20 23.76
CA GLN A 20 4.61 24.71 22.50
C GLN A 20 6.13 24.89 22.59
N THR A 21 6.90 23.80 22.45
CA THR A 21 8.31 23.89 22.08
C THR A 21 8.40 24.08 20.57
N ARG A 22 8.05 25.30 20.11
CA ARG A 22 8.57 25.79 18.83
C ARG A 22 10.07 25.86 19.01
N SER A 23 10.81 24.95 18.38
CA SER A 23 12.23 25.15 18.13
C SER A 23 12.38 26.29 17.12
N GLU A 24 12.36 27.52 17.63
CA GLU A 24 12.98 28.66 16.99
C GLU A 24 14.48 28.37 16.89
N ASN A 25 14.92 27.84 15.75
CA ASN A 25 16.20 28.12 15.09
C ASN A 25 16.54 27.02 14.08
N ALA A 26 15.99 27.15 12.88
CA ALA A 26 16.66 26.76 11.65
C ALA A 26 16.16 27.71 10.56
N ALA A 27 16.79 28.88 10.49
CA ALA A 27 16.59 29.84 9.41
C ALA A 27 16.99 29.17 8.08
N SER A 28 15.99 28.65 7.36
CA SER A 28 16.15 28.35 5.95
C SER A 28 16.16 29.69 5.21
N GLN A 29 17.35 30.20 4.92
CA GLN A 29 17.52 31.21 3.88
C GLN A 29 17.31 30.56 2.52
N GLY A 30 16.04 30.37 2.17
CA GLY A 30 15.58 30.07 0.82
C GLY A 30 14.45 31.05 0.53
N VAL A 31 14.52 31.75 -0.59
CA VAL A 31 13.55 32.75 -1.05
C VAL A 31 12.15 32.13 -1.10
N ARG A 32 11.41 32.18 0.01
CA ARG A 32 9.96 32.10 -0.01
C ARG A 32 9.49 33.53 -0.25
N GLY A 33 9.39 33.92 -1.52
CA GLY A 33 8.57 35.09 -1.83
C GLY A 33 7.21 34.88 -1.18
N GLU A 34 6.72 35.87 -0.44
CA GLU A 34 5.36 35.83 0.08
C GLU A 34 4.43 35.66 -1.12
N TRP A 35 3.78 34.50 -1.21
CA TRP A 35 2.80 34.27 -2.24
C TRP A 35 1.59 35.15 -1.93
N GLU A 36 1.38 36.21 -2.71
CA GLU A 36 0.18 37.02 -2.62
C GLU A 36 -0.93 36.44 -3.51
N PRO A 37 -2.10 36.11 -2.95
CA PRO A 37 -3.22 35.63 -3.75
C PRO A 37 -3.73 36.73 -4.69
N SER A 38 -4.00 36.35 -5.94
CA SER A 38 -4.63 37.24 -6.91
C SER A 38 -5.98 37.77 -6.38
N ALA A 39 -6.46 38.88 -6.95
CA ALA A 39 -7.78 39.41 -6.59
C ALA A 39 -8.89 38.35 -6.77
N GLY A 40 -8.81 37.53 -7.83
CA GLY A 40 -9.72 36.41 -8.05
C GLY A 40 -9.61 35.33 -6.99
N ALA A 41 -8.41 34.97 -6.54
CA ALA A 41 -8.22 34.00 -5.46
C ALA A 41 -8.76 34.51 -4.12
N ARG A 42 -8.62 35.81 -3.84
CA ARG A 42 -9.21 36.44 -2.65
C ARG A 42 -10.74 36.43 -2.70
N ALA A 43 -11.34 36.82 -3.83
CA ALA A 43 -12.78 36.75 -4.01
C ALA A 43 -13.33 35.31 -3.90
N ALA A 44 -12.61 34.33 -4.45
CA ALA A 44 -12.97 32.91 -4.30
C ALA A 44 -12.91 32.46 -2.83
N ALA A 45 -11.92 32.91 -2.07
CA ALA A 45 -11.81 32.58 -0.65
C ALA A 45 -12.98 33.13 0.19
N GLU A 46 -13.59 34.24 -0.20
CA GLU A 46 -14.76 34.81 0.49
C GLU A 46 -16.03 33.96 0.34
N VAL A 47 -16.12 33.17 -0.73
CA VAL A 47 -17.29 32.30 -1.00
C VAL A 47 -17.08 30.84 -0.62
N ILE A 48 -15.85 30.43 -0.30
CA ILE A 48 -15.55 29.09 0.22
C ILE A 48 -15.81 29.10 1.72
N ASP A 49 -16.97 28.61 2.12
CA ASP A 49 -17.36 28.52 3.53
C ASP A 49 -17.58 27.07 4.00
N ALA A 50 -17.66 26.92 5.32
CA ALA A 50 -17.85 25.61 5.94
C ALA A 50 -19.24 25.01 5.63
N ALA A 51 -20.25 25.83 5.33
CA ALA A 51 -21.60 25.36 5.07
C ALA A 51 -21.71 24.71 3.68
N GLY A 52 -21.14 25.34 2.65
CA GLY A 52 -21.04 24.82 1.29
C GLY A 52 -20.25 23.52 1.24
N LEU A 53 -19.06 23.49 1.85
CA LEU A 53 -18.26 22.26 1.93
C LEU A 53 -19.02 21.13 2.63
N ARG A 54 -19.68 21.42 3.75
CA ARG A 54 -20.47 20.43 4.49
C ARG A 54 -21.65 19.90 3.70
N ALA A 55 -22.30 20.72 2.88
CA ALA A 55 -23.43 20.29 2.05
C ALA A 55 -22.99 19.22 1.04
N HIS A 56 -21.89 19.44 0.32
CA HIS A 56 -21.33 18.46 -0.62
C HIS A 56 -20.89 17.17 0.08
N ILE A 57 -20.16 17.29 1.19
CA ILE A 57 -19.70 16.13 1.97
C ILE A 57 -20.90 15.31 2.46
N ARG A 58 -21.92 15.97 2.99
CA ARG A 58 -23.13 15.30 3.50
C ARG A 58 -23.83 14.52 2.41
N PHE A 59 -24.07 15.12 1.25
CA PHE A 59 -24.74 14.42 0.15
C PHE A 59 -23.91 13.25 -0.38
N LEU A 60 -22.61 13.48 -0.65
CA LEU A 60 -21.77 12.42 -1.19
C LEU A 60 -21.67 11.26 -0.20
N ALA A 61 -21.49 11.52 1.10
CA ALA A 61 -21.38 10.49 2.12
C ALA A 61 -22.73 9.89 2.59
N ASP A 62 -23.84 10.26 1.96
CA ASP A 62 -25.16 9.78 2.34
C ASP A 62 -25.34 8.29 1.99
N ASP A 63 -26.03 7.55 2.84
CA ASP A 63 -26.33 6.12 2.65
C ASP A 63 -27.14 5.88 1.36
N LEU A 64 -27.85 6.90 0.85
CA LEU A 64 -28.54 6.86 -0.45
C LEU A 64 -27.61 6.51 -1.63
N LEU A 65 -26.30 6.76 -1.51
CA LEU A 65 -25.33 6.38 -2.54
C LEU A 65 -24.85 4.93 -2.39
N GLU A 66 -25.06 4.28 -1.23
CA GLU A 66 -24.63 2.89 -0.97
C GLU A 66 -23.10 2.69 -1.08
N GLY A 67 -22.32 3.78 -0.97
CA GLY A 67 -20.88 3.81 -1.25
C GLY A 67 -20.55 4.36 -2.64
N ARG A 68 -19.26 4.50 -2.99
CA ARG A 68 -18.82 5.08 -4.28
C ARG A 68 -17.64 4.32 -4.88
N GLY A 69 -17.67 2.98 -4.75
CA GLY A 69 -16.65 2.12 -5.34
C GLY A 69 -16.71 2.14 -6.87
N PRO A 70 -15.57 2.02 -7.58
CA PRO A 70 -15.52 2.13 -9.04
C PRO A 70 -16.57 1.25 -9.74
N GLY A 71 -17.36 1.84 -10.63
CA GLY A 71 -18.38 1.14 -11.41
C GLY A 71 -19.66 0.80 -10.65
N SER A 72 -19.79 1.15 -9.38
CA SER A 72 -21.03 0.95 -8.61
C SER A 72 -22.12 1.95 -8.99
N ARG A 73 -23.36 1.69 -8.56
CA ARG A 73 -24.47 2.65 -8.69
C ARG A 73 -24.15 3.99 -8.02
N GLY A 74 -23.59 3.96 -6.82
CA GLY A 74 -23.23 5.18 -6.09
C GLY A 74 -22.11 5.98 -6.71
N ASP A 75 -21.16 5.31 -7.40
CA ASP A 75 -20.15 5.98 -8.23
C ASP A 75 -20.81 6.75 -9.38
N GLN A 76 -21.74 6.13 -10.11
CA GLN A 76 -22.50 6.82 -11.18
C GLN A 76 -23.29 8.03 -10.66
N LEU A 77 -23.93 7.92 -9.50
CA LEU A 77 -24.65 9.02 -8.87
C LEU A 77 -23.69 10.15 -8.45
N ALA A 78 -22.53 9.81 -7.90
CA ALA A 78 -21.52 10.79 -7.52
C ALA A 78 -20.94 11.51 -8.74
N GLN A 79 -20.65 10.79 -9.83
CA GLN A 79 -20.20 11.35 -11.10
C GLN A 79 -21.22 12.35 -11.65
N LEU A 80 -22.50 11.97 -11.69
CA LEU A 80 -23.58 12.85 -12.15
C LEU A 80 -23.73 14.08 -11.25
N TYR A 81 -23.67 13.89 -9.93
CA TYR A 81 -23.73 15.02 -8.98
C TYR A 81 -22.61 16.02 -9.25
N ILE A 82 -21.36 15.55 -9.39
CA ILE A 82 -20.21 16.41 -9.67
C ILE A 82 -20.39 17.14 -11.00
N SER A 83 -20.80 16.45 -12.08
CA SER A 83 -21.03 17.12 -13.37
C SER A 83 -22.11 18.20 -13.28
N CYS A 84 -23.21 17.95 -12.55
CA CYS A 84 -24.25 18.96 -12.35
C CYS A 84 -23.76 20.16 -11.53
N GLN A 85 -22.88 19.95 -10.53
CA GLN A 85 -22.28 21.07 -9.79
C GLN A 85 -21.37 21.91 -10.70
N LEU A 86 -20.56 21.27 -11.55
CA LEU A 86 -19.70 21.98 -12.51
C LEU A 86 -20.53 22.78 -13.53
N GLU A 87 -21.58 22.18 -14.07
CA GLU A 87 -22.52 22.83 -14.99
C GLU A 87 -23.21 24.04 -14.33
N ALA A 88 -23.68 23.89 -13.08
CA ALA A 88 -24.30 24.98 -12.33
C ALA A 88 -23.33 26.15 -12.06
N LEU A 89 -22.03 25.89 -12.00
CA LEU A 89 -20.98 26.90 -11.88
C LEU A 89 -20.62 27.56 -13.24
N GLY A 90 -21.24 27.12 -14.34
CA GLY A 90 -20.97 27.63 -15.69
C GLY A 90 -19.67 27.10 -16.30
N ILE A 91 -19.13 25.99 -15.77
CA ILE A 91 -17.99 25.31 -16.38
C ILE A 91 -18.46 24.56 -17.61
N GLU A 92 -17.61 24.44 -18.63
CA GLU A 92 -17.89 23.64 -19.82
C GLU A 92 -17.23 22.25 -19.72
N PRO A 93 -17.82 21.20 -20.29
CA PRO A 93 -17.21 19.88 -20.34
C PRO A 93 -15.86 19.91 -21.08
N ALA A 94 -14.83 19.33 -20.45
CA ALA A 94 -13.47 19.31 -21.00
C ALA A 94 -13.12 18.04 -21.80
N ALA A 95 -13.92 16.98 -21.68
CA ALA A 95 -13.71 15.73 -22.40
C ALA A 95 -14.59 15.65 -23.66
N LYS A 96 -14.28 14.68 -24.52
CA LYS A 96 -15.04 14.38 -25.74
C LYS A 96 -15.38 12.89 -25.79
N THR A 97 -16.55 12.58 -26.34
CA THR A 97 -16.92 11.22 -26.70
C THR A 97 -16.09 10.73 -27.90
N ASP A 98 -16.15 9.44 -28.21
CA ASP A 98 -15.51 8.88 -29.41
C ASP A 98 -16.05 9.49 -30.72
N ALA A 99 -17.29 10.01 -30.69
CA ALA A 99 -17.89 10.76 -31.79
C ALA A 99 -17.45 12.23 -31.86
N GLY A 100 -16.64 12.70 -30.90
CA GLY A 100 -16.13 14.07 -30.83
C GLY A 100 -17.02 15.06 -30.08
N GLU A 101 -18.18 14.63 -29.59
CA GLU A 101 -19.14 15.47 -28.85
C GLU A 101 -18.64 15.80 -27.43
N PRO A 102 -18.86 17.02 -26.90
CA PRO A 102 -18.47 17.39 -25.54
C PRO A 102 -19.12 16.47 -24.48
N THR A 103 -18.36 16.07 -23.48
CA THR A 103 -18.83 15.24 -22.36
C THR A 103 -18.12 15.57 -21.07
N TRP A 104 -18.79 15.36 -19.95
CA TRP A 104 -18.24 15.48 -18.60
C TRP A 104 -17.35 14.31 -18.21
N PHE A 105 -17.40 13.20 -18.96
CA PHE A 105 -16.83 11.92 -18.56
C PHE A 105 -15.69 11.48 -19.47
N GLN A 106 -14.58 11.07 -18.86
CA GLN A 106 -13.51 10.34 -19.54
C GLN A 106 -13.66 8.85 -19.23
N SER A 107 -14.05 8.07 -20.23
CA SER A 107 -14.15 6.62 -20.09
C SER A 107 -12.77 5.99 -19.96
N VAL A 108 -12.57 5.19 -18.90
CA VAL A 108 -11.34 4.44 -18.65
C VAL A 108 -11.69 2.96 -18.52
N PRO A 109 -11.17 2.08 -19.40
CA PRO A 109 -11.45 0.65 -19.30
C PRO A 109 -10.73 0.06 -18.08
N LEU A 110 -11.52 -0.43 -17.14
CA LEU A 110 -11.03 -1.12 -15.95
C LEU A 110 -11.28 -2.63 -16.07
N ARG A 111 -10.43 -3.39 -15.38
CA ARG A 111 -10.59 -4.80 -15.13
C ARG A 111 -10.64 -5.02 -13.62
N GLY A 112 -11.69 -5.72 -13.17
CA GLY A 112 -11.80 -6.22 -11.81
C GLY A 112 -11.13 -7.59 -11.66
N LEU A 113 -10.45 -7.80 -10.53
CA LEU A 113 -9.85 -9.07 -10.16
C LEU A 113 -10.21 -9.40 -8.72
N THR A 114 -10.98 -10.48 -8.53
CA THR A 114 -11.25 -11.04 -7.22
C THR A 114 -10.38 -12.28 -7.02
N THR A 115 -9.50 -12.24 -6.01
CA THR A 115 -8.64 -13.40 -5.71
C THR A 115 -9.32 -14.33 -4.70
N GLN A 116 -9.41 -15.61 -5.05
CA GLN A 116 -9.76 -16.67 -4.10
C GLN A 116 -8.47 -17.42 -3.73
N ALA A 117 -7.91 -17.10 -2.58
CA ALA A 117 -6.73 -17.76 -2.04
C ALA A 117 -7.10 -18.75 -0.92
N PRO A 118 -6.29 -19.80 -0.70
CA PRO A 118 -6.47 -20.69 0.45
C PRO A 118 -6.42 -19.93 1.79
N ALA A 119 -7.18 -20.40 2.78
CA ALA A 119 -7.20 -19.78 4.11
C ALA A 119 -5.84 -19.84 4.84
N MET A 120 -5.01 -20.82 4.49
CA MET A 120 -3.66 -21.01 5.00
C MET A 120 -2.68 -21.07 3.83
N ILE A 121 -1.54 -20.40 3.96
CA ILE A 121 -0.42 -20.47 3.02
C ILE A 121 0.77 -21.10 3.76
N ASP A 122 1.29 -22.18 3.19
CA ASP A 122 2.39 -22.93 3.77
C ASP A 122 3.73 -22.46 3.20
N PHE A 123 4.70 -22.30 4.08
CA PHE A 123 6.10 -22.06 3.79
C PHE A 123 6.91 -23.26 4.30
N ARG A 124 7.83 -23.78 3.49
CA ARG A 124 8.61 -24.97 3.82
C ARG A 124 10.08 -24.65 3.80
N ARG A 125 10.86 -25.25 4.70
CA ARG A 125 12.32 -25.16 4.62
C ARG A 125 12.80 -25.90 3.38
N SER A 126 13.60 -25.23 2.55
CA SER A 126 14.24 -25.85 1.39
C SER A 126 15.25 -26.90 1.88
N LYS A 127 15.04 -28.17 1.50
CA LYS A 127 16.01 -29.24 1.81
C LYS A 127 17.19 -29.15 0.84
N PRO A 128 18.46 -29.25 1.31
CA PRO A 128 19.61 -29.02 0.44
C PRO A 128 19.77 -29.97 -0.76
N GLU A 129 19.08 -31.12 -0.84
CA GLU A 129 19.34 -32.11 -1.91
C GLU A 129 18.14 -32.99 -2.30
N GLN A 130 17.00 -32.42 -2.71
CA GLN A 130 16.03 -33.20 -3.51
C GLN A 130 15.56 -32.43 -4.74
N LYS A 131 16.49 -32.23 -5.68
CA LYS A 131 16.09 -32.17 -7.10
C LYS A 131 15.47 -33.53 -7.45
N GLN A 132 14.16 -33.53 -7.61
CA GLN A 132 13.34 -34.63 -8.14
C GLN A 132 13.30 -35.90 -7.28
N ALA A 133 12.32 -35.93 -6.38
CA ALA A 133 11.59 -37.16 -6.12
C ALA A 133 10.09 -36.85 -6.07
N ASN A 134 9.36 -37.25 -7.10
CA ASN A 134 7.91 -37.44 -7.02
C ASN A 134 7.65 -38.51 -5.96
N VAL A 135 7.25 -38.12 -4.74
CA VAL A 135 6.65 -39.07 -3.79
C VAL A 135 5.57 -38.37 -2.97
N ALA A 136 4.32 -38.78 -3.23
CA ALA A 136 3.22 -38.63 -2.31
C ALA A 136 3.53 -39.33 -0.97
N SER A 137 3.68 -38.56 0.09
CA SER A 137 3.46 -38.94 1.50
C SER A 137 3.61 -37.66 2.32
N ASP A 138 2.53 -36.95 2.64
CA ASP A 138 1.60 -37.28 3.72
C ASP A 138 2.30 -37.67 5.03
N LYS A 139 3.11 -36.72 5.51
CA LYS A 139 3.33 -36.33 6.91
C LYS A 139 4.30 -35.15 6.90
N SER A 140 3.79 -33.93 6.73
CA SER A 140 4.55 -32.73 7.08
C SER A 140 4.99 -32.88 8.53
N ASN A 141 6.30 -32.98 8.75
CA ASN A 141 6.84 -32.83 10.08
C ASN A 141 6.57 -31.36 10.44
N SER A 142 5.77 -31.09 11.48
CA SER A 142 5.35 -29.72 11.83
C SER A 142 6.53 -28.76 12.05
N ALA A 143 7.73 -29.28 12.30
CA ALA A 143 8.97 -28.52 12.42
C ALA A 143 9.50 -27.94 11.09
N ASP A 144 9.09 -28.48 9.94
CA ASP A 144 9.57 -28.10 8.60
C ASP A 144 8.53 -27.34 7.78
N THR A 145 7.40 -26.98 8.38
CA THR A 145 6.34 -26.18 7.72
C THR A 145 5.86 -25.07 8.65
N LEU A 146 5.82 -23.84 8.13
CA LEU A 146 5.17 -22.71 8.75
C LEU A 146 3.91 -22.37 7.94
N SER A 147 2.74 -22.42 8.57
CA SER A 147 1.48 -22.01 7.94
C SER A 147 1.07 -20.64 8.45
N LEU A 148 0.84 -19.70 7.53
CA LEU A 148 0.33 -18.35 7.83
C LEU A 148 -1.12 -18.24 7.39
N ARG A 149 -1.95 -17.60 8.20
CA ARG A 149 -3.37 -17.42 7.89
C ARG A 149 -3.57 -16.21 6.98
N LEU A 150 -4.32 -16.41 5.90
CA LEU A 150 -4.75 -15.32 5.03
C LEU A 150 -5.61 -14.31 5.83
N LEU A 151 -5.54 -13.04 5.46
CA LEU A 151 -6.18 -11.89 6.10
C LEU A 151 -5.60 -11.51 7.47
N ASP A 152 -5.23 -12.49 8.30
CA ASP A 152 -4.76 -12.25 9.68
C ASP A 152 -3.24 -12.12 9.76
N ASP A 153 -2.48 -13.10 9.27
CA ASP A 153 -1.01 -13.08 9.25
C ASP A 153 -0.48 -12.47 7.93
N MET A 154 -1.21 -12.67 6.82
CA MET A 154 -0.77 -12.20 5.51
C MET A 154 -1.91 -11.90 4.54
N MET A 155 -1.66 -10.99 3.60
CA MET A 155 -2.47 -10.81 2.40
C MET A 155 -1.74 -11.41 1.20
N ALA A 156 -2.47 -12.10 0.34
CA ALA A 156 -1.97 -12.66 -0.91
C ALA A 156 -3.04 -12.51 -1.98
N ILE A 157 -2.77 -11.70 -2.99
CA ILE A 157 -3.65 -11.51 -4.14
C ILE A 157 -2.93 -11.86 -5.44
N SER A 158 -3.71 -12.21 -6.46
CA SER A 158 -3.17 -12.40 -7.79
C SER A 158 -2.69 -11.07 -8.38
N GLY A 159 -1.51 -11.09 -8.97
CA GLY A 159 -0.98 -9.99 -9.78
C GLY A 159 -1.33 -10.10 -11.26
N LYS A 160 -1.93 -11.21 -11.69
CA LYS A 160 -2.28 -11.50 -13.08
C LYS A 160 -3.76 -11.85 -13.25
N ALA A 161 -4.33 -11.44 -14.38
CA ALA A 161 -5.66 -11.85 -14.78
C ALA A 161 -5.63 -13.21 -15.49
N GLU A 162 -5.26 -14.24 -14.74
CA GLU A 162 -5.31 -15.64 -15.16
C GLU A 162 -6.34 -16.37 -14.26
N PRO A 163 -7.11 -17.36 -14.78
CA PRO A 163 -8.12 -18.07 -13.98
C PRO A 163 -7.53 -18.79 -12.76
N THR A 164 -6.25 -19.17 -12.83
CA THR A 164 -5.54 -19.81 -11.73
C THR A 164 -4.07 -19.41 -11.82
N ILE A 165 -3.50 -19.02 -10.68
CA ILE A 165 -2.06 -18.84 -10.52
C ILE A 165 -1.54 -19.87 -9.53
N SER A 166 -0.38 -20.45 -9.81
CA SER A 166 0.34 -21.30 -8.87
C SER A 166 1.77 -20.80 -8.69
N ILE A 167 2.21 -20.83 -7.45
CA ILE A 167 3.59 -20.63 -7.01
C ILE A 167 3.91 -21.86 -6.17
N GLU A 168 4.82 -22.68 -6.68
CA GLU A 168 5.25 -23.92 -6.04
C GLU A 168 6.76 -23.90 -5.92
N ASN A 169 7.27 -24.21 -4.73
CA ASN A 169 8.69 -24.33 -4.42
C ASN A 169 9.49 -23.12 -4.90
N ALA A 170 8.96 -21.91 -4.65
CA ALA A 170 9.59 -20.68 -5.08
C ALA A 170 10.43 -20.13 -3.94
N GLU A 171 11.75 -20.15 -4.09
CA GLU A 171 12.67 -19.66 -3.07
C GLU A 171 12.32 -18.24 -2.62
N LEU A 172 12.24 -18.06 -1.30
CA LEU A 172 12.11 -16.76 -0.67
C LEU A 172 13.48 -16.10 -0.45
N VAL A 173 13.57 -14.83 -0.83
CA VAL A 173 14.79 -14.02 -0.65
C VAL A 173 14.42 -12.71 0.01
N PHE A 174 15.05 -12.41 1.15
CA PHE A 174 14.97 -11.08 1.74
C PHE A 174 15.84 -10.11 0.96
N VAL A 175 15.27 -9.02 0.48
CA VAL A 175 15.94 -8.05 -0.40
C VAL A 175 15.98 -6.64 0.17
N GLY A 176 15.98 -6.51 1.49
CA GLY A 176 16.02 -5.21 2.15
C GLY A 176 14.84 -4.36 1.70
N TYR A 177 15.10 -3.15 1.22
CA TYR A 177 14.07 -2.26 0.70
C TYR A 177 13.68 -2.54 -0.77
N GLY A 178 14.35 -3.46 -1.48
CA GLY A 178 14.05 -3.77 -2.88
C GLY A 178 14.25 -2.58 -3.83
N ILE A 179 15.22 -1.71 -3.55
CA ILE A 179 15.48 -0.47 -4.28
C ILE A 179 16.61 -0.66 -5.29
N GLN A 180 16.44 -0.10 -6.49
CA GLN A 180 17.49 0.13 -7.44
C GLN A 180 17.43 1.60 -7.86
N ALA A 181 18.33 2.41 -7.32
CA ALA A 181 18.40 3.85 -7.52
C ALA A 181 19.86 4.25 -7.81
N PRO A 182 20.29 4.17 -9.07
CA PRO A 182 21.67 4.48 -9.47
C PRO A 182 22.13 5.88 -9.05
N GLU A 183 21.22 6.85 -8.98
CA GLU A 183 21.50 8.23 -8.55
C GLU A 183 21.84 8.35 -7.05
N TYR A 184 21.58 7.31 -6.25
CA TYR A 184 21.98 7.21 -4.85
C TYR A 184 23.10 6.17 -4.63
N ASP A 185 23.68 5.63 -5.70
CA ASP A 185 24.59 4.48 -5.66
C ASP A 185 23.97 3.29 -4.89
N TRP A 186 22.66 3.09 -5.05
CA TRP A 186 21.89 2.10 -4.28
C TRP A 186 21.33 0.98 -5.17
N ASN A 187 21.60 -0.25 -4.78
CA ASN A 187 21.02 -1.44 -5.41
C ASN A 187 20.93 -2.57 -4.40
N ASP A 188 19.74 -2.86 -3.91
CA ASP A 188 19.51 -3.95 -2.94
C ASP A 188 19.63 -5.33 -3.57
N PHE A 189 19.41 -5.46 -4.88
CA PHE A 189 19.43 -6.74 -5.59
C PHE A 189 20.85 -7.20 -5.97
N LYS A 190 21.80 -6.26 -6.00
CA LYS A 190 23.17 -6.50 -6.48
C LYS A 190 23.16 -7.20 -7.83
N GLN A 191 23.89 -8.32 -7.96
CA GLN A 191 23.93 -9.17 -9.15
C GLN A 191 23.18 -10.51 -8.93
N THR A 192 22.31 -10.57 -7.93
CA THR A 192 21.58 -11.80 -7.58
C THR A 192 20.39 -12.00 -8.54
N ASP A 193 20.24 -13.22 -9.07
CA ASP A 193 19.12 -13.57 -9.95
C ASP A 193 17.81 -13.70 -9.14
N MET A 194 16.79 -12.94 -9.50
CA MET A 194 15.47 -12.94 -8.82
C MET A 194 14.41 -13.74 -9.57
N ARG A 195 14.73 -14.29 -10.75
CA ARG A 195 13.74 -14.96 -11.59
C ARG A 195 13.10 -16.14 -10.87
N GLY A 196 11.77 -16.17 -10.89
CA GLY A 196 10.98 -17.24 -10.28
C GLY A 196 10.89 -17.21 -8.75
N LYS A 197 11.63 -16.33 -8.07
CA LYS A 197 11.68 -16.23 -6.60
C LYS A 197 10.52 -15.41 -6.03
N VAL A 198 10.27 -15.53 -4.73
CA VAL A 198 9.38 -14.63 -3.98
C VAL A 198 10.23 -13.69 -3.13
N LEU A 199 10.09 -12.39 -3.35
CA LEU A 199 10.87 -11.38 -2.66
C LEU A 199 10.20 -11.02 -1.33
N VAL A 200 10.94 -11.06 -0.23
CA VAL A 200 10.49 -10.51 1.06
C VAL A 200 11.13 -9.13 1.21
N VAL A 201 10.30 -8.09 1.31
CA VAL A 201 10.72 -6.69 1.10
C VAL A 201 10.24 -5.80 2.23
N LEU A 202 11.10 -4.90 2.70
CA LEU A 202 10.73 -3.82 3.61
C LEU A 202 9.91 -2.76 2.87
N ASN A 203 8.89 -2.26 3.54
CA ASN A 203 8.16 -1.09 3.10
C ASN A 203 8.95 0.20 3.42
N ASN A 204 8.72 1.27 2.66
CA ASN A 204 9.41 2.56 2.76
C ASN A 204 10.85 2.58 2.20
N ASP A 205 11.58 3.67 2.46
CA ASP A 205 12.99 3.90 2.11
C ASP A 205 13.92 3.70 3.33
N PRO A 206 15.23 3.42 3.13
CA PRO A 206 16.23 3.55 4.19
C PRO A 206 16.21 4.96 4.78
N ALA A 207 16.25 5.06 6.11
CA ALA A 207 16.05 6.34 6.81
C ALA A 207 17.18 6.71 7.79
N ASP A 208 18.16 5.83 8.00
CA ASP A 208 19.24 6.02 8.97
C ASP A 208 20.20 7.17 8.58
N ASP A 209 20.48 7.34 7.28
CA ASP A 209 21.27 8.46 6.79
C ASP A 209 20.35 9.61 6.32
N PRO A 210 20.30 10.76 7.01
CA PRO A 210 19.44 11.88 6.63
C PRO A 210 19.82 12.51 5.28
N ASN A 211 21.02 12.23 4.76
CA ASN A 211 21.48 12.74 3.46
C ASN A 211 21.10 11.82 2.29
N LEU A 212 20.61 10.62 2.56
CA LEU A 212 20.15 9.68 1.54
C LEU A 212 18.62 9.63 1.51
N PHE A 213 18.06 9.38 0.32
CA PHE A 213 16.61 9.26 0.10
C PHE A 213 15.76 10.40 0.69
N ALA A 214 16.30 11.63 0.76
CA ALA A 214 15.64 12.77 1.42
C ALA A 214 15.29 12.53 2.91
N GLY A 215 16.08 11.71 3.60
CA GLY A 215 15.94 11.38 5.02
C GLY A 215 14.64 10.66 5.32
N LYS A 216 13.81 11.23 6.20
CA LYS A 216 12.53 10.61 6.62
C LYS A 216 11.39 10.78 5.60
N ARG A 217 11.60 11.53 4.51
CA ARG A 217 10.55 11.77 3.52
C ARG A 217 10.52 10.63 2.51
N ARG A 218 9.43 9.87 2.51
CA ARG A 218 9.20 8.80 1.54
C ARG A 218 9.29 9.30 0.09
N LEU A 219 10.16 8.66 -0.68
CA LEU A 219 10.33 8.82 -2.12
C LEU A 219 9.48 7.79 -2.88
N TYR A 220 9.53 7.86 -4.21
CA TYR A 220 8.87 6.88 -5.07
C TYR A 220 9.34 5.45 -4.79
N TYR A 221 10.63 5.27 -4.50
CA TYR A 221 11.25 4.00 -4.13
C TYR A 221 10.61 3.35 -2.89
N GLY A 222 10.19 4.15 -1.92
CA GLY A 222 9.57 3.66 -0.69
C GLY A 222 8.12 3.25 -0.85
N ARG A 223 7.50 3.47 -2.02
CA ARG A 223 6.11 3.08 -2.25
C ARG A 223 5.99 1.58 -2.56
N TRP A 224 4.92 0.98 -2.06
CA TRP A 224 4.62 -0.44 -2.26
C TRP A 224 4.42 -0.82 -3.73
N ASP A 225 3.85 0.06 -4.56
CA ASP A 225 3.63 -0.20 -5.99
C ASP A 225 4.96 -0.35 -6.73
N TYR A 226 5.96 0.46 -6.37
CA TYR A 226 7.31 0.32 -6.90
C TYR A 226 7.92 -1.06 -6.56
N LYS A 227 7.71 -1.59 -5.35
CA LYS A 227 8.25 -2.91 -4.94
C LYS A 227 7.72 -4.03 -5.85
N TYR A 228 6.42 -4.03 -6.14
CA TYR A 228 5.82 -5.02 -7.05
C TYR A 228 6.25 -4.83 -8.50
N GLN A 229 6.37 -3.59 -8.97
CA GLN A 229 6.86 -3.28 -10.32
C GLN A 229 8.31 -3.73 -10.51
N MET A 230 9.16 -3.50 -9.50
CA MET A 230 10.56 -3.93 -9.52
C MET A 230 10.67 -5.46 -9.47
N ALA A 231 9.91 -6.12 -8.60
CA ALA A 231 9.80 -7.57 -8.55
C ALA A 231 9.45 -8.16 -9.93
N ALA A 232 8.43 -7.58 -10.59
CA ALA A 232 8.01 -7.99 -11.92
C ALA A 232 9.11 -7.75 -12.97
N LYS A 233 9.76 -6.58 -12.94
CA LYS A 233 10.86 -6.22 -13.85
C LYS A 233 12.03 -7.20 -13.75
N LEU A 234 12.32 -7.71 -12.56
CA LEU A 234 13.38 -8.69 -12.31
C LEU A 234 12.95 -10.14 -12.57
N GLY A 235 11.69 -10.37 -12.99
CA GLY A 235 11.15 -11.70 -13.30
C GLY A 235 10.81 -12.54 -12.08
N ALA A 236 10.68 -11.92 -10.89
CA ALA A 236 10.25 -12.63 -9.69
C ALA A 236 8.81 -13.15 -9.83
N SER A 237 8.52 -14.28 -9.18
CA SER A 237 7.17 -14.83 -9.11
C SER A 237 6.24 -13.99 -8.25
N GLY A 238 6.78 -13.32 -7.23
CA GLY A 238 6.00 -12.53 -6.28
C GLY A 238 6.83 -11.63 -5.41
N ALA A 239 6.14 -10.78 -4.65
CA ALA A 239 6.73 -10.06 -3.53
C ALA A 239 5.76 -10.07 -2.34
N LEU A 240 6.34 -10.15 -1.14
CA LEU A 240 5.71 -10.05 0.16
C LEU A 240 6.31 -8.85 0.89
N ILE A 241 5.52 -7.81 1.08
CA ILE A 241 5.95 -6.60 1.76
C ILE A 241 5.72 -6.76 3.26
N ILE A 242 6.74 -6.48 4.07
CA ILE A 242 6.62 -6.46 5.54
C ILE A 242 5.91 -5.16 5.94
N HIS A 243 4.71 -5.28 6.50
CA HIS A 243 3.95 -4.15 7.03
C HIS A 243 4.43 -3.79 8.43
N THR A 244 4.66 -2.49 8.64
CA THR A 244 4.65 -1.89 9.97
C THR A 244 3.78 -0.64 9.92
N THR A 245 3.17 -0.26 11.04
CA THR A 245 2.35 0.96 11.09
C THR A 245 3.18 2.20 10.75
N GLU A 246 4.43 2.25 11.18
CA GLU A 246 5.36 3.34 10.88
C GLU A 246 5.67 3.45 9.38
N SER A 247 6.02 2.34 8.72
CA SER A 247 6.39 2.36 7.30
C SER A 247 5.19 2.59 6.37
N ALA A 248 4.02 2.08 6.73
CA ALA A 248 2.80 2.20 5.93
C ALA A 248 2.08 3.54 6.17
N GLY A 249 2.17 4.10 7.38
CA GLY A 249 1.41 5.27 7.82
C GLY A 249 -0.02 4.94 8.27
N TYR A 250 -0.37 3.66 8.36
CA TYR A 250 -1.68 3.18 8.79
C TYR A 250 -1.62 1.74 9.33
N PRO A 251 -2.57 1.33 10.20
CA PRO A 251 -2.64 -0.03 10.72
C PRO A 251 -2.88 -1.09 9.63
N TYR A 252 -2.48 -2.34 9.89
CA TYR A 252 -2.62 -3.46 8.96
C TYR A 252 -4.08 -3.72 8.53
N GLN A 253 -5.07 -3.34 9.35
CA GLN A 253 -6.49 -3.42 9.00
C GLN A 253 -6.83 -2.72 7.67
N VAL A 254 -6.13 -1.63 7.31
CA VAL A 254 -6.31 -0.96 6.02
C VAL A 254 -5.87 -1.88 4.88
N VAL A 255 -4.72 -2.55 4.99
CA VAL A 255 -4.28 -3.54 4.00
C VAL A 255 -5.30 -4.66 3.87
N ARG A 256 -5.73 -5.23 5.01
CA ARG A 256 -6.71 -6.33 5.03
C ARG A 256 -8.01 -5.97 4.32
N THR A 257 -8.58 -4.81 4.66
CA THR A 257 -9.90 -4.40 4.14
C THR A 257 -9.84 -3.89 2.71
N SER A 258 -8.76 -3.22 2.32
CA SER A 258 -8.57 -2.76 0.95
C SER A 258 -8.33 -3.92 -0.01
N TRP A 259 -7.58 -4.95 0.40
CA TRP A 259 -7.13 -6.03 -0.49
C TRP A 259 -7.99 -7.31 -0.43
N SER A 260 -9.06 -7.33 0.37
CA SER A 260 -9.99 -8.47 0.47
C SER A 260 -11.11 -8.44 -0.55
N GLY A 261 -11.33 -7.30 -1.22
CA GLY A 261 -12.40 -7.09 -2.18
C GLY A 261 -11.97 -7.34 -3.63
N GLU A 262 -12.80 -6.89 -4.55
CA GLU A 262 -12.44 -6.81 -5.96
C GLU A 262 -11.42 -5.68 -6.17
N GLU A 263 -10.29 -6.01 -6.79
CA GLU A 263 -9.25 -5.05 -7.14
C GLU A 263 -9.43 -4.57 -8.58
N PHE A 264 -9.44 -3.25 -8.77
CA PHE A 264 -9.54 -2.64 -10.09
C PHE A 264 -8.18 -2.21 -10.62
N GLU A 265 -7.92 -2.54 -11.88
CA GLU A 265 -6.74 -2.07 -12.61
C GLU A 265 -7.11 -1.65 -14.04
N LEU A 266 -6.26 -0.86 -14.69
CA LEU A 266 -6.44 -0.50 -16.09
C LEU A 266 -6.40 -1.75 -16.97
N ALA A 267 -7.40 -1.94 -17.84
CA ALA A 267 -7.47 -3.11 -18.72
C ALA A 267 -6.26 -3.23 -19.66
N SER A 268 -5.66 -2.10 -20.04
CA SER A 268 -4.58 -1.99 -21.01
C SER A 268 -3.18 -1.95 -20.41
N THR A 269 -2.99 -2.25 -19.11
CA THR A 269 -1.65 -2.12 -18.51
C THR A 269 -0.66 -3.13 -19.10
N GLN A 270 0.17 -2.61 -20.01
CA GLN A 270 1.32 -3.26 -20.62
C GLN A 270 2.49 -3.29 -19.63
N GLY A 271 3.23 -4.40 -19.60
CA GLY A 271 4.42 -4.55 -18.77
C GLY A 271 4.48 -5.85 -17.97
N PRO A 272 5.65 -6.18 -17.42
CA PRO A 272 5.82 -7.39 -16.63
C PRO A 272 4.96 -7.33 -15.37
N ARG A 273 4.49 -8.50 -14.91
CA ARG A 273 3.72 -8.65 -13.67
C ARG A 273 4.18 -9.84 -12.87
N THR A 274 4.19 -9.70 -11.56
CA THR A 274 4.33 -10.85 -10.66
C THR A 274 3.03 -11.67 -10.65
N LYS A 275 3.14 -12.97 -10.35
CA LYS A 275 1.98 -13.82 -10.08
C LYS A 275 1.34 -13.46 -8.75
N LEU A 276 2.16 -13.21 -7.72
CA LEU A 276 1.71 -12.89 -6.36
C LEU A 276 2.08 -11.45 -5.98
N LYS A 277 1.13 -10.75 -5.35
CA LYS A 277 1.36 -9.53 -4.58
C LYS A 277 0.86 -9.81 -3.17
N GLY A 278 1.66 -9.50 -2.15
CA GLY A 278 1.24 -9.76 -0.79
C GLY A 278 1.90 -8.88 0.25
N TRP A 279 1.29 -8.91 1.43
CA TRP A 279 1.77 -8.24 2.62
C TRP A 279 1.85 -9.24 3.76
N LEU A 280 2.82 -9.07 4.64
CA LEU A 280 2.94 -9.79 5.90
C LEU A 280 2.70 -8.79 7.03
N THR A 281 2.02 -9.20 8.11
CA THR A 281 2.15 -8.44 9.36
C THR A 281 3.59 -8.53 9.86
N GLU A 282 3.98 -7.58 10.72
CA GLU A 282 5.30 -7.61 11.36
C GLU A 282 5.53 -8.91 12.14
N GLU A 283 4.50 -9.38 12.86
CA GLU A 283 4.58 -10.64 13.61
C GLU A 283 4.71 -11.86 12.69
N ALA A 284 3.99 -11.88 11.57
CA ALA A 284 4.09 -12.95 10.59
C ALA A 284 5.45 -12.96 9.88
N ALA A 285 5.98 -11.79 9.54
CA ALA A 285 7.33 -11.65 9.02
C ALA A 285 8.37 -12.14 10.04
N GLN A 286 8.22 -11.80 11.32
CA GLN A 286 9.11 -12.28 12.38
C GLN A 286 9.05 -13.81 12.51
N LYS A 287 7.86 -14.43 12.45
CA LYS A 287 7.70 -15.90 12.44
C LYS A 287 8.41 -16.52 11.24
N LEU A 288 8.20 -15.98 10.05
CA LEU A 288 8.79 -16.47 8.79
C LEU A 288 10.32 -16.38 8.79
N ILE A 289 10.86 -15.24 9.19
CA ILE A 289 12.31 -15.04 9.26
C ILE A 289 12.94 -15.91 10.35
N ASN A 290 12.32 -16.04 11.54
CA ASN A 290 12.82 -16.97 12.55
C ASN A 290 12.76 -18.43 12.10
N PHE A 291 11.70 -18.81 11.39
CA PHE A 291 11.55 -20.14 10.81
C PHE A 291 12.67 -20.45 9.80
N SER A 292 13.14 -19.44 9.06
CA SER A 292 14.30 -19.53 8.16
C SER A 292 15.67 -19.60 8.86
N GLY A 293 15.71 -19.46 10.19
CA GLY A 293 16.95 -19.43 10.96
C GLY A 293 17.67 -18.08 10.98
N HIS A 294 17.04 -17.04 10.42
CA HIS A 294 17.53 -15.66 10.40
C HIS A 294 16.87 -14.82 11.50
N ASN A 295 17.37 -13.60 11.73
CA ASN A 295 16.78 -12.64 12.67
C ASN A 295 16.28 -11.38 11.91
N LEU A 296 15.00 -11.06 12.04
CA LEU A 296 14.38 -9.95 11.30
C LEU A 296 15.03 -8.59 11.60
N GLN A 297 15.31 -8.29 12.88
CA GLN A 297 15.92 -7.01 13.25
C GLN A 297 17.32 -6.87 12.63
N GLN A 298 18.14 -7.92 12.68
CA GLN A 298 19.46 -7.91 12.04
C GLN A 298 19.38 -7.69 10.52
N LEU A 299 18.37 -8.29 9.86
CA LEU A 299 18.14 -8.08 8.44
C LEU A 299 17.71 -6.64 8.12
N ILE A 300 16.86 -6.05 8.97
CA ILE A 300 16.46 -4.64 8.86
C ILE A 300 17.67 -3.71 9.02
N ASP A 301 18.47 -3.92 10.06
CA ASP A 301 19.66 -3.10 10.35
C ASP A 301 20.67 -3.18 9.20
N GLN A 302 20.88 -4.37 8.63
CA GLN A 302 21.75 -4.54 7.45
C GLN A 302 21.20 -3.81 6.22
N ALA A 303 19.88 -3.81 6.02
CA ALA A 303 19.22 -3.17 4.89
C ALA A 303 19.29 -1.63 4.91
N GLN A 304 19.72 -1.00 6.01
CA GLN A 304 20.01 0.43 6.07
C GLN A 304 21.29 0.85 5.35
N SER A 305 22.13 -0.13 4.97
CA SER A 305 23.42 0.13 4.33
C SER A 305 23.42 -0.21 2.84
N ARG A 306 24.16 0.59 2.05
CA ARG A 306 24.48 0.28 0.65
C ARG A 306 25.20 -1.06 0.50
N GLU A 307 25.88 -1.54 1.53
CA GLU A 307 26.61 -2.82 1.52
C GLU A 307 25.71 -4.04 1.73
N PHE A 308 24.42 -3.83 1.99
CA PHE A 308 23.41 -4.90 2.09
C PHE A 308 23.49 -5.84 0.88
N LYS A 309 23.33 -7.14 1.12
CA LYS A 309 23.22 -8.16 0.07
C LYS A 309 21.93 -8.97 0.28
N PRO A 310 21.22 -9.34 -0.80
CA PRO A 310 20.07 -10.22 -0.70
C PRO A 310 20.39 -11.49 0.09
N VAL A 311 19.47 -11.88 0.97
CA VAL A 311 19.63 -13.03 1.85
C VAL A 311 18.63 -14.12 1.45
N PRO A 312 19.09 -15.21 0.82
CA PRO A 312 18.30 -16.42 0.66
C PRO A 312 17.82 -16.92 2.02
N LEU A 313 16.52 -17.12 2.16
CA LEU A 313 15.94 -17.59 3.42
C LEU A 313 16.00 -19.11 3.55
N GLY A 314 16.28 -19.86 2.47
CA GLY A 314 16.18 -21.33 2.52
C GLY A 314 14.76 -21.79 2.87
N VAL A 315 13.77 -21.02 2.41
CA VAL A 315 12.34 -21.29 2.56
C VAL A 315 11.70 -21.14 1.18
N GLU A 316 10.69 -21.96 0.89
CA GLU A 316 9.94 -21.99 -0.38
C GLU A 316 8.43 -22.19 -0.19
#